data_AF-A0A935U7Q9-F1
#
_entry.id   AF-A0A935U7Q9-F1
#
_cell.length_a   1.000
_cell.length_b   1.000
_cell.length_c   1.000
_cell.angle_alpha   90.00
_cell.angle_beta   90.00
_cell.angle_gamma   90.00
#
_symmetry.space_group_name_H-M   'P 1'
#
loop_
_entity.id
_entity.type
_entity.pdbx_description
1 polymer ?
#
loop_
_entity_poly.entity_id
_entity_poly.type
_entity_poly.pdbx_seq_one_letter_code
_entity_poly.pdbx_strand_id
1 'polypeptide(L)'
;MLPDPSKEKQVGLPFWRIRISVKGIALDTVADYARFCNLPRAVTAAMEEEPFHFWVPAFKVHAALFLRLIRRMTLFQWQGGLARRIGSLGCHPVTLPAEGAVESLTTALADMAADKRTVLPKLSEIGIAMEEAMLVYVPFRARGGELIQPLIPLGIQRKALQYGLNI
;
A
#
# COMPACT_ATOMS: atom_id res chain seq x y z
N MET A 1 -22.12 -24.79 5.98
CA MET A 1 -22.32 -23.55 6.75
C MET A 1 -21.15 -22.62 6.42
N LEU A 2 -21.37 -21.57 5.63
CA LEU A 2 -20.34 -20.55 5.40
C LEU A 2 -20.14 -19.79 6.71
N PRO A 3 -18.89 -19.54 7.17
CA PRO A 3 -18.66 -18.78 8.39
C PRO A 3 -19.27 -17.38 8.27
N ASP A 4 -19.94 -16.95 9.33
CA ASP A 4 -20.54 -15.62 9.43
C ASP A 4 -19.41 -14.56 9.45
N PRO A 5 -19.30 -13.70 8.41
CA PRO A 5 -18.23 -12.71 8.31
C PRO A 5 -18.28 -11.65 9.42
N SER A 6 -19.37 -11.55 10.19
CA SER A 6 -19.51 -10.63 11.32
C SER A 6 -18.81 -11.11 12.61
N LYS A 7 -18.42 -12.40 12.69
CA LYS A 7 -17.77 -13.00 13.87
C LYS A 7 -16.25 -13.14 13.77
N GLU A 8 -15.65 -12.83 12.62
CA GLU A 8 -14.20 -12.97 12.45
C GLU A 8 -13.45 -11.82 13.14
N LYS A 9 -12.47 -12.16 13.99
CA LYS A 9 -11.62 -11.18 14.66
C LYS A 9 -10.90 -10.33 13.62
N GLN A 10 -11.05 -9.02 13.70
CA GLN A 10 -10.35 -8.08 12.83
C GLN A 10 -9.12 -7.50 13.52
N VAL A 11 -8.09 -7.21 12.73
CA VAL A 11 -6.86 -6.54 13.17
C VAL A 11 -6.62 -5.36 12.25
N GLY A 12 -6.40 -4.19 12.81
CA GLY A 12 -6.02 -3.00 12.06
C GLY A 12 -4.52 -3.01 11.79
N LEU A 13 -4.13 -3.04 10.52
CA LEU A 13 -2.73 -2.86 10.12
C LEU A 13 -2.52 -1.42 9.63
N PRO A 14 -1.50 -0.70 10.13
CA PRO A 14 -1.31 0.69 9.77
C PRO A 14 -0.58 0.82 8.43
N PHE A 15 -1.10 1.66 7.55
CA PHE A 15 -0.50 2.03 6.27
C PHE A 15 -0.44 3.54 6.16
N TRP A 16 0.63 4.05 5.56
CA TRP A 16 0.70 5.40 5.06
C TRP A 16 0.03 5.45 3.69
N ARG A 17 -1.00 6.29 3.56
CA ARG A 17 -1.51 6.76 2.28
C ARG A 17 -0.73 8.02 1.93
N ILE A 18 0.11 7.95 0.90
CA ILE A 18 1.06 9.01 0.55
C ILE A 18 0.75 9.53 -0.84
N ARG A 19 0.61 10.85 -0.96
CA ARG A 19 0.62 11.55 -2.24
C ARG A 19 2.02 12.13 -2.46
N ILE A 20 2.55 11.92 -3.66
CA ILE A 20 3.88 12.40 -4.04
C ILE A 20 3.81 13.09 -5.39
N SER A 21 4.75 14.01 -5.62
CA SER A 21 5.14 14.39 -6.98
C SER A 21 6.45 13.72 -7.36
N VAL A 22 6.54 13.32 -8.63
CA VAL A 22 7.71 12.63 -9.18
C VAL A 22 8.27 13.43 -10.33
N LYS A 23 9.49 13.96 -10.17
CA LYS A 23 10.14 14.70 -11.25
C LYS A 23 10.43 13.77 -12.43
N GLY A 24 9.90 14.12 -13.60
CA GLY A 24 10.15 13.39 -14.85
C GLY A 24 9.24 12.18 -15.10
N ILE A 25 8.26 11.92 -14.23
CA ILE A 25 7.24 10.88 -14.41
C ILE A 25 5.88 11.47 -14.06
N ALA A 26 4.94 11.49 -15.01
CA ALA A 26 3.55 11.81 -14.71
C ALA A 26 2.97 10.68 -13.84
N LEU A 27 2.58 11.01 -12.62
CA LEU A 27 2.05 10.04 -11.65
C LEU A 27 1.06 10.69 -10.68
N ASP A 28 0.33 11.70 -11.15
CA ASP A 28 -0.57 12.49 -10.33
C ASP A 28 -1.94 11.82 -10.16
N THR A 29 -2.35 11.04 -11.16
CA THR A 29 -3.69 10.44 -11.25
C THR A 29 -3.66 8.92 -11.31
N VAL A 30 -4.78 8.28 -10.97
CA VAL A 30 -4.93 6.82 -11.09
C VAL A 30 -4.76 6.36 -12.54
N ALA A 31 -5.13 7.20 -13.51
CA ALA A 31 -4.87 6.98 -14.93
C ALA A 31 -3.38 6.95 -15.27
N ASP A 32 -2.60 7.90 -14.75
CA ASP A 32 -1.14 7.95 -14.96
C ASP A 32 -0.47 6.69 -14.42
N TYR A 33 -0.84 6.28 -13.20
CA TYR A 33 -0.35 5.04 -12.61
C TYR A 33 -0.73 3.81 -13.44
N ALA A 34 -1.96 3.76 -13.96
CA ALA A 34 -2.41 2.65 -14.80
C ALA A 34 -1.59 2.53 -16.09
N ARG A 35 -1.24 3.67 -16.72
CA ARG A 35 -0.35 3.73 -17.88
C ARG A 35 1.08 3.33 -17.53
N PHE A 36 1.62 3.90 -16.44
CA PHE A 36 2.98 3.63 -15.96
C PHE A 36 3.21 2.14 -15.69
N CYS A 37 2.21 1.46 -15.12
CA CYS A 37 2.26 0.02 -14.84
C CYS A 37 1.74 -0.86 -15.99
N ASN A 38 1.28 -0.27 -17.10
CA ASN A 38 0.63 -0.97 -18.20
C ASN A 38 -0.46 -1.95 -17.72
N LEU A 39 -1.38 -1.46 -16.87
CA LEU A 39 -2.41 -2.31 -16.28
C LEU A 39 -3.40 -2.79 -17.34
N PRO A 40 -3.88 -4.06 -17.27
CA PRO A 40 -4.85 -4.61 -18.21
C PRO A 40 -6.27 -4.10 -17.90
N ARG A 41 -6.48 -2.78 -17.99
CA ARG A 41 -7.77 -2.11 -17.84
C ARG A 41 -7.84 -0.86 -18.72
N ALA A 42 -9.03 -0.52 -19.19
CA ALA A 42 -9.27 0.74 -19.86
C ALA A 42 -9.18 1.90 -18.85
N VAL A 43 -8.46 2.96 -19.22
CA VAL A 43 -8.48 4.22 -18.47
C VAL A 43 -9.81 4.91 -18.72
N THR A 44 -10.50 5.30 -17.65
CA THR A 44 -11.79 6.02 -17.71
C THR A 44 -11.58 7.50 -17.37
N ALA A 45 -12.53 8.36 -17.75
CA ALA A 45 -12.48 9.78 -17.41
C ALA A 45 -12.37 10.03 -15.89
N ALA A 46 -13.07 9.23 -15.08
CA ALA A 46 -12.98 9.32 -13.61
C ALA A 46 -11.55 9.05 -13.10
N MET A 47 -10.78 8.16 -13.73
CA MET A 47 -9.40 7.86 -13.33
C MET A 47 -8.43 9.00 -13.66
N GLU A 48 -8.74 9.84 -14.65
CA GLU A 48 -7.94 11.02 -15.01
C GLU A 48 -8.11 12.14 -13.98
N GLU A 49 -9.20 12.12 -13.21
CA GLU A 49 -9.49 13.10 -12.16
C GLU A 49 -9.18 12.56 -10.76
N GLU A 50 -9.13 11.24 -10.58
CA GLU A 50 -8.87 10.60 -9.29
C GLU A 50 -7.37 10.71 -8.92
N PRO A 51 -7.02 11.38 -7.81
CA PRO A 51 -5.62 11.52 -7.42
C PRO A 51 -5.01 10.18 -6.99
N PHE A 52 -3.79 9.92 -7.45
CA PHE A 52 -3.07 8.70 -7.13
C PHE A 52 -2.41 8.76 -5.75
N HIS A 53 -2.46 7.65 -5.03
CA HIS A 53 -1.79 7.50 -3.75
C HIS A 53 -1.01 6.21 -3.67
N PHE A 54 0.19 6.29 -3.10
CA PHE A 54 0.90 5.11 -2.62
C PHE A 54 0.32 4.64 -1.30
N TRP A 55 0.32 3.32 -1.12
CA TRP A 55 -0.05 2.69 0.14
C TRP A 55 1.15 1.92 0.68
N VAL A 56 1.80 2.47 1.71
CA VAL A 56 3.04 1.92 2.26
C VAL A 56 2.79 1.36 3.66
N PRO A 57 3.25 0.15 4.03
CA PRO A 57 3.15 -0.33 5.40
C PRO A 57 3.81 0.65 6.37
N ALA A 58 3.09 1.07 7.41
CA ALA A 58 3.64 1.90 8.50
C ALA A 58 4.31 1.03 9.58
N PHE A 59 4.74 -0.18 9.21
CA PHE A 59 5.34 -1.18 10.08
C PHE A 59 6.42 -1.96 9.35
N LYS A 60 7.38 -2.47 10.12
CA LYS A 60 8.50 -3.25 9.62
C LYS A 60 8.07 -4.69 9.29
N VAL A 61 8.52 -5.18 8.14
CA VAL A 61 8.48 -6.59 7.73
C VAL A 61 9.72 -6.86 6.87
N HIS A 62 9.97 -8.12 6.52
CA HIS A 62 11.05 -8.43 5.57
C HIS A 62 10.80 -7.76 4.19
N ALA A 63 11.88 -7.38 3.51
CA ALA A 63 11.85 -6.52 2.32
C ALA A 63 10.92 -7.03 1.19
N ALA A 64 10.94 -8.35 0.89
CA ALA A 64 10.11 -8.91 -0.17
C ALA A 64 8.60 -8.77 0.12
N LEU A 65 8.18 -8.99 1.37
CA LEU A 65 6.79 -8.73 1.78
C LEU A 65 6.49 -7.24 1.80
N PHE A 66 7.43 -6.39 2.23
CA PHE A 66 7.24 -4.95 2.26
C PHE A 66 6.89 -4.40 0.86
N LEU A 67 7.72 -4.70 -0.15
CA LEU A 67 7.45 -4.29 -1.54
C LEU A 67 6.16 -4.92 -2.10
N ARG A 68 5.90 -6.19 -1.78
CA ARG A 68 4.65 -6.86 -2.18
C ARG A 68 3.41 -6.16 -1.61
N LEU A 69 3.48 -5.70 -0.36
CA LEU A 69 2.39 -4.97 0.28
C LEU A 69 2.18 -3.62 -0.39
N ILE A 70 3.26 -2.86 -0.65
CA ILE A 70 3.18 -1.59 -1.37
C ILE A 70 2.49 -1.78 -2.71
N ARG A 71 3.02 -2.70 -3.53
CA ARG A 71 2.49 -2.99 -4.88
C ARG A 71 1.03 -3.40 -4.84
N ARG A 72 0.64 -4.33 -3.94
CA ARG A 72 -0.74 -4.82 -3.88
C ARG A 72 -1.70 -3.73 -3.40
N MET A 73 -1.39 -3.04 -2.31
CA MET A 73 -2.29 -2.01 -1.77
C MET A 73 -2.42 -0.82 -2.73
N THR A 74 -1.32 -0.41 -3.37
CA THR A 74 -1.28 0.68 -4.36
C THR A 74 -2.02 0.28 -5.64
N LEU A 75 -1.86 -0.96 -6.14
CA LEU A 75 -2.57 -1.43 -7.33
C LEU A 75 -4.10 -1.35 -7.20
N PHE A 76 -4.63 -1.67 -6.01
CA PHE A 76 -6.05 -1.65 -5.76
C PHE A 76 -6.55 -0.29 -5.22
N GLN A 77 -5.66 0.71 -5.10
CA GLN A 77 -5.94 2.05 -4.58
C GLN A 77 -6.91 2.02 -3.39
N TRP A 78 -6.61 1.20 -2.36
CA TRP A 78 -7.60 0.77 -1.36
C TRP A 78 -8.62 1.87 -0.99
N GLN A 79 -9.87 1.71 -1.44
CA GLN A 79 -10.96 2.69 -1.27
C GLN A 79 -11.90 2.30 -0.12
N GLY A 80 -11.46 1.41 0.78
CA GLY A 80 -12.32 0.96 1.87
C GLY A 80 -12.78 2.14 2.72
N GLY A 81 -14.08 2.17 3.04
CA GLY A 81 -14.64 3.24 3.85
C GLY A 81 -13.86 3.38 5.15
N LEU A 82 -13.46 4.61 5.46
CA LEU A 82 -12.86 4.97 6.74
C LEU A 82 -13.87 4.62 7.83
N ALA A 83 -13.78 3.41 8.39
CA ALA A 83 -14.67 3.00 9.46
C ALA A 83 -14.38 3.92 10.65
N ARG A 84 -15.26 4.90 10.85
CA ARG A 84 -15.13 6.00 11.82
C ARG A 84 -15.08 5.52 13.28
N ARG A 85 -15.15 4.21 13.53
CA ARG A 85 -15.04 3.61 14.85
C ARG A 85 -14.04 2.48 14.79
N ILE A 86 -12.79 2.82 15.10
CA ILE A 86 -11.83 1.90 15.68
C ILE A 86 -12.45 1.47 17.02
N GLY A 87 -13.29 0.44 17.03
CA GLY A 87 -13.80 -0.15 18.26
C GLY A 87 -12.67 -0.86 19.02
N SER A 88 -13.00 -1.96 19.68
CA SER A 88 -12.05 -2.93 20.28
C SER A 88 -11.13 -3.66 19.28
N LEU A 89 -10.87 -3.05 18.11
CA LEU A 89 -9.98 -3.57 17.09
C LEU A 89 -8.57 -3.63 17.66
N GLY A 90 -7.96 -4.82 17.65
CA GLY A 90 -6.53 -4.92 17.92
C GLY A 90 -5.77 -4.21 16.80
N CYS A 91 -5.10 -3.11 17.11
CA CYS A 91 -4.29 -2.38 16.15
C CYS A 91 -2.83 -2.80 16.27
N HIS A 92 -2.20 -3.11 15.13
CA HIS A 92 -0.75 -3.29 15.08
C HIS A 92 -0.06 -1.92 15.24
N PRO A 93 1.04 -1.83 16.01
CA PRO A 93 1.73 -0.57 16.21
C PRO A 93 2.32 0.00 14.92
N VAL A 94 2.42 1.33 14.86
CA VAL A 94 3.24 2.01 13.87
C VAL A 94 4.70 1.83 14.27
N THR A 95 5.51 1.24 13.40
CA THR A 95 6.95 1.01 13.63
C THR A 95 7.85 1.56 12.52
N LEU A 96 7.24 2.19 11.50
CA LEU A 96 7.92 2.90 10.42
C LEU A 96 7.28 4.30 10.24
N PRO A 97 8.03 5.39 10.43
CA PRO A 97 7.53 6.75 10.21
C PRO A 97 7.32 7.04 8.71
N ALA A 98 6.60 8.13 8.40
CA ALA A 98 6.25 8.48 7.02
C ALA A 98 7.48 8.78 6.16
N GLU A 99 8.51 9.40 6.72
CA GLU A 99 9.77 9.71 6.03
C GLU A 99 10.46 8.43 5.56
N GLY A 100 10.57 7.42 6.43
CA GLY A 100 11.12 6.11 6.07
C GLY A 100 10.24 5.34 5.07
N ALA A 101 8.94 5.60 5.06
CA ALA A 101 8.05 5.07 4.02
C ALA A 101 8.30 5.73 2.66
N VAL A 102 8.54 7.04 2.61
CA VAL A 102 8.86 7.77 1.36
C VAL A 102 10.17 7.30 0.76
N GLU A 103 11.20 7.04 1.57
CA GLU A 103 12.49 6.51 1.10
C GLU A 103 12.35 5.21 0.31
N SER A 104 11.33 4.41 0.62
CA SER A 104 11.06 3.14 -0.08
C SER A 104 10.38 3.30 -1.44
N LEU A 105 9.80 4.47 -1.73
CA LEU A 105 8.96 4.68 -2.91
C LEU A 105 9.75 4.61 -4.21
N THR A 106 11.02 5.02 -4.21
CA THR A 106 11.91 4.87 -5.37
C THR A 106 12.04 3.39 -5.76
N THR A 107 12.26 2.49 -4.78
CA THR A 107 12.32 1.06 -5.03
C THR A 107 10.97 0.48 -5.45
N ALA A 108 9.87 0.94 -4.84
CA ALA A 108 8.53 0.50 -5.21
C ALA A 108 8.17 0.92 -6.65
N LEU A 109 8.50 2.15 -7.06
CA LEU A 109 8.33 2.65 -8.42
C LEU A 109 9.06 1.76 -9.43
N ALA A 110 10.33 1.47 -9.17
CA ALA A 110 11.13 0.57 -10.01
C ALA A 110 10.54 -0.86 -10.08
N ASP A 111 9.99 -1.36 -8.99
CA ASP A 111 9.33 -2.68 -8.98
C ASP A 111 8.04 -2.70 -9.81
N MET A 112 7.26 -1.62 -9.75
CA MET A 112 5.96 -1.50 -10.42
C MET A 112 6.03 -1.09 -11.89
N ALA A 113 7.12 -0.44 -12.31
CA ALA A 113 7.32 0.00 -13.69
C ALA A 113 7.13 -1.13 -14.70
N ALA A 114 6.28 -0.90 -15.71
CA ALA A 114 6.10 -1.84 -16.81
C ALA A 114 7.38 -1.97 -17.65
N ASP A 115 8.02 -0.83 -17.94
CA ASP A 115 9.30 -0.77 -18.64
C ASP A 115 10.46 -0.49 -17.67
N LYS A 116 10.92 -1.55 -17.00
CA LYS A 116 12.08 -1.47 -16.10
C LYS A 116 13.36 -1.05 -16.83
N ARG A 117 13.49 -1.32 -18.14
CA ARG A 117 14.69 -0.94 -18.92
C ARG A 117 14.77 0.57 -19.10
N THR A 118 13.63 1.25 -19.18
CA THR A 118 13.58 2.72 -19.28
C THR A 118 13.64 3.38 -17.90
N VAL A 119 13.01 2.79 -16.88
CA VAL A 119 12.92 3.41 -15.54
C VAL A 119 14.19 3.21 -14.70
N LEU A 120 14.79 2.01 -14.70
CA LEU A 120 15.95 1.71 -13.84
C LEU A 120 17.17 2.62 -14.12
N PRO A 121 17.55 2.92 -15.37
CA PRO A 121 18.70 3.79 -15.64
C PRO A 121 18.50 5.23 -15.15
N LYS A 122 17.26 5.69 -15.05
CA LYS A 122 16.90 7.05 -14.63
C LYS A 122 16.60 7.17 -13.13
N LEU A 123 16.68 6.06 -12.39
CA LEU A 123 16.22 5.98 -11.01
C LEU A 123 16.93 6.98 -10.07
N SER A 124 18.21 7.27 -10.32
CA SER A 124 18.98 8.27 -9.56
C SER A 124 18.59 9.72 -9.87
N GLU A 125 17.90 9.95 -10.99
CA GLU A 125 17.43 11.27 -11.41
C GLU A 125 15.98 11.54 -10.98
N ILE A 126 15.28 10.49 -10.53
CA ILE A 126 13.91 10.58 -10.02
C ILE A 126 13.93 11.29 -8.66
N GLY A 127 13.48 12.54 -8.67
CA GLY A 127 13.18 13.28 -7.45
C GLY A 127 11.77 13.01 -6.98
N ILE A 128 11.61 12.49 -5.77
CA ILE A 128 10.31 12.30 -5.10
C ILE A 128 10.14 13.40 -4.05
N ALA A 129 9.03 14.12 -4.12
CA ALA A 129 8.61 15.03 -3.06
C ALA A 129 7.31 14.51 -2.44
N MET A 130 7.28 14.37 -1.11
CA MET A 130 6.06 14.03 -0.39
C MET A 130 5.18 15.26 -0.26
N GLU A 131 3.95 15.16 -0.76
CA GLU A 131 2.97 16.25 -0.71
C GLU A 131 2.02 16.07 0.47
N GLU A 132 1.68 14.82 0.77
CA GLU A 132 0.76 14.46 1.84
C GLU A 132 1.05 13.04 2.33
N ALA A 133 0.92 12.83 3.64
CA ALA A 133 0.93 11.50 4.24
C ALA A 133 -0.16 11.38 5.30
N MET A 134 -1.01 10.37 5.16
CA MET A 134 -2.09 10.07 6.10
C MET A 134 -1.91 8.65 6.67
N LEU A 135 -1.95 8.52 7.99
CA LEU A 135 -1.97 7.21 8.64
C LEU A 135 -3.38 6.61 8.56
N VAL A 136 -3.49 5.42 7.99
CA VAL A 136 -4.75 4.69 7.83
C VAL A 136 -4.61 3.28 8.39
N TYR A 137 -5.50 2.93 9.33
CA TYR A 137 -5.62 1.55 9.80
C TYR A 137 -6.55 0.76 8.89
N VAL A 138 -5.96 -0.13 8.10
CA VAL A 138 -6.69 -1.01 7.18
C VAL A 138 -7.12 -2.26 7.93
N PRO A 139 -8.42 -2.62 7.92
CA PRO A 139 -8.90 -3.82 8.60
C PRO A 139 -8.54 -5.08 7.81
N PHE A 140 -7.90 -6.03 8.50
CA PHE A 140 -7.65 -7.39 8.03
C PHE A 140 -8.44 -8.38 8.87
N ARG A 141 -8.97 -9.43 8.23
CA ARG A 141 -9.64 -10.54 8.91
C ARG A 141 -8.61 -11.55 9.37
N ALA A 142 -8.66 -11.92 10.63
CA ALA A 142 -7.69 -12.80 11.25
C ALA A 142 -8.18 -14.26 11.19
N ARG A 143 -7.57 -15.09 10.35
CA ARG A 143 -7.97 -16.49 10.13
C ARG A 143 -6.78 -17.42 10.36
N GLY A 144 -6.82 -18.19 11.46
CA GLY A 144 -5.69 -19.03 11.86
C GLY A 144 -4.39 -18.24 11.98
N GLY A 145 -3.33 -18.70 11.31
CA GLY A 145 -2.03 -18.05 11.25
C GLY A 145 -1.92 -16.85 10.31
N GLU A 146 -2.99 -16.47 9.61
CA GLU A 146 -2.97 -15.42 8.59
C GLU A 146 -3.90 -14.24 8.91
N LEU A 147 -3.59 -13.12 8.26
CA LEU A 147 -4.40 -11.90 8.17
C LEU A 147 -4.76 -11.69 6.70
N ILE A 148 -6.04 -11.67 6.39
CA ILE A 148 -6.57 -11.63 5.02
C ILE A 148 -7.26 -10.30 4.79
N GLN A 149 -6.93 -9.63 3.69
CA GLN A 149 -7.65 -8.43 3.25
C GLN A 149 -8.90 -8.89 2.46
N PRO A 150 -10.13 -8.48 2.88
CA PRO A 150 -11.36 -9.03 2.28
C PRO A 150 -11.77 -8.45 0.92
N LEU A 151 -11.26 -7.28 0.54
CA LEU A 151 -11.57 -6.54 -0.69
C LEU A 151 -10.51 -6.74 -1.79
N ILE A 152 -9.30 -7.18 -1.43
CA ILE A 152 -8.19 -7.36 -2.37
C ILE A 152 -7.51 -8.72 -2.13
N PRO A 153 -6.94 -9.37 -3.16
CA PRO A 153 -6.24 -10.65 -3.02
C PRO A 153 -4.89 -10.47 -2.30
N LEU A 154 -4.93 -10.31 -0.98
CA LEU A 154 -3.79 -10.10 -0.11
C LEU A 154 -3.93 -10.88 1.21
N GLY A 155 -2.92 -11.69 1.50
CA GLY A 155 -2.76 -12.39 2.78
C GLY A 155 -1.38 -12.13 3.39
N ILE A 156 -1.33 -12.05 4.72
CA ILE A 156 -0.12 -11.82 5.50
C ILE A 156 -0.04 -12.87 6.60
N GLN A 157 1.06 -13.59 6.69
CA GLN A 157 1.35 -14.49 7.81
C GLN A 157 1.54 -13.66 9.08
N ARG A 158 0.83 -13.98 10.16
CA ARG A 158 0.89 -13.21 11.43
C ARG A 158 2.30 -13.10 12.00
N LYS A 159 3.09 -14.18 11.88
CA LYS A 159 4.50 -14.20 12.29
C LYS A 159 5.35 -13.19 11.54
N ALA A 160 4.97 -12.82 10.31
CA ALA A 160 5.71 -11.80 9.54
C ALA A 160 5.63 -10.41 10.20
N LEU A 161 4.60 -10.13 11.01
CA LEU A 161 4.47 -8.88 11.76
C LEU A 161 5.37 -8.80 13.00
N GLN A 162 6.00 -9.91 13.39
CA GLN A 162 6.94 -9.93 14.53
C GLN A 162 8.33 -9.41 14.12
N TYR A 163 8.57 -9.23 12.82
CA TYR A 163 9.85 -8.78 12.31
C TYR A 163 10.10 -7.30 12.66
N GLY A 164 11.20 -7.00 13.33
CA GLY A 164 11.53 -5.64 13.76
C GLY A 164 10.82 -5.15 15.03
N LEU A 165 9.93 -5.96 15.60
CA LEU A 165 9.47 -5.84 16.99
C LEU A 165 10.51 -6.52 17.89
N ASN A 166 11.66 -5.88 18.11
CA ASN A 166 12.52 -6.29 19.22
C ASN A 166 11.80 -5.88 20.51
N ILE A 167 11.10 -6.84 21.14
CA ILE A 167 10.74 -6.80 22.57
C ILE A 167 11.79 -7.64 23.29
#